data_AF-A0A973RNK7-F1
#
_entry.id   AF-A0A973RNK7-F1
#
_cell.length_a   1.000
_cell.length_b   1.000
_cell.length_c   1.000
_cell.angle_alpha   90.00
_cell.angle_beta   90.00
_cell.angle_gamma   90.00
#
_symmetry.space_group_name_H-M   'P 1'
#
loop_
_entity.id
_entity.type
_entity.pdbx_description
1 polymer ?
#
loop_
_entity_poly.entity_id
_entity_poly.type
_entity_poly.pdbx_seq_one_letter_code
_entity_poly.pdbx_strand_id
1 'polypeptide(L)' 'MTAPPQDTPIPLPDIPRPDHTDHPVLSAILAELRAREEEPVVVARYEDAP' A
#
# COMPACT_ATOMS: atom_id res chain seq x y z
N MET A 1 21.59 2.46 30.67
CA MET A 1 20.77 1.66 29.76
C MET A 1 19.60 2.53 29.33
N THR A 2 19.57 2.98 28.08
CA THR A 2 18.45 3.76 27.52
C THR A 2 17.38 2.80 27.04
N ALA A 3 16.12 3.04 27.43
CA ALA A 3 14.97 2.28 26.94
C ALA A 3 14.84 2.44 25.41
N PRO A 4 14.44 1.39 24.68
CA PRO A 4 14.22 1.51 23.24
C PRO A 4 13.15 2.58 22.96
N PRO A 5 13.28 3.35 21.86
CA PRO A 5 12.29 4.33 21.49
C PRO A 5 10.94 3.62 21.36
N GLN A 6 9.90 4.20 21.95
CA GLN A 6 8.55 3.69 21.74
C GLN A 6 8.22 3.93 20.27
N ASP A 7 8.21 2.85 19.48
CA ASP A 7 7.69 2.82 18.11
C ASP A 7 6.20 3.14 18.16
N THR A 8 5.91 4.43 18.25
CA THR A 8 4.55 4.94 18.14
C THR A 8 4.23 4.88 16.64
N PRO A 9 3.28 4.05 16.21
CA PRO A 9 2.98 3.94 14.79
C PRO A 9 2.44 5.28 14.31
N ILE A 10 3.20 5.95 13.44
CA ILE A 10 2.73 7.15 12.75
C ILE A 10 1.78 6.66 11.65
N PRO A 11 0.49 7.06 11.68
CA PRO A 11 -0.43 6.68 10.62
C PRO A 11 0.08 7.22 9.28
N LEU A 12 0.08 6.36 8.26
CA LEU A 12 0.43 6.79 6.92
C LEU A 12 -0.58 7.85 6.43
N PRO A 13 -0.13 8.90 5.73
CA PRO A 13 -1.03 9.86 5.12
C PRO A 13 -1.90 9.15 4.08
N ASP A 14 -3.17 9.53 4.01
CA ASP A 14 -4.07 9.10 2.94
C ASP A 14 -3.68 9.84 1.66
N ILE A 15 -3.28 9.08 0.63
CA ILE A 15 -2.87 9.63 -0.67
C ILE A 15 -3.95 9.20 -1.68
N PRO A 16 -4.68 10.14 -2.29
CA PRO A 16 -5.71 9.80 -3.26
C PRO A 16 -5.09 9.10 -4.46
N ARG A 17 -5.71 8.00 -4.90
CA ARG A 17 -5.26 7.31 -6.10
C ARG A 17 -5.57 8.17 -7.33
N PRO A 18 -4.64 8.26 -8.29
CA PRO A 18 -4.90 8.98 -9.53
C PRO A 18 -5.89 8.20 -10.40
N ASP A 19 -6.96 8.87 -10.83
CA ASP A 19 -8.00 8.25 -11.67
C ASP A 19 -7.56 8.05 -13.13
N HIS A 20 -6.61 8.84 -13.63
CA HIS A 20 -6.19 8.79 -15.02
C HIS A 20 -4.74 9.24 -15.21
N THR A 21 -4.19 8.90 -16.36
CA THR A 21 -2.85 9.31 -16.80
C THR A 21 -2.77 9.20 -18.33
N ASP A 22 -2.08 10.14 -18.97
CA ASP A 22 -1.82 10.10 -20.42
C ASP A 22 -0.70 9.11 -20.80
N HIS A 23 -0.02 8.53 -19.81
CA HIS A 23 1.05 7.59 -20.05
C HIS A 23 0.50 6.17 -20.30
N PRO A 24 0.71 5.56 -21.48
CA PRO A 24 -0.01 4.36 -21.93
C PRO A 24 0.21 3.14 -21.03
N VAL A 25 1.42 2.98 -20.48
CA VAL A 25 1.72 1.88 -19.56
C VAL A 25 1.06 2.10 -18.20
N LEU A 26 1.06 3.33 -17.71
CA LEU A 26 0.48 3.63 -16.39
C LEU A 26 -1.05 3.57 -16.47
N SER A 27 -1.66 3.96 -17.59
CA SER A 27 -3.10 3.83 -17.79
C SER A 27 -3.56 2.37 -17.77
N ALA A 28 -2.77 1.46 -18.38
CA ALA A 28 -3.05 0.03 -18.31
C ALA A 28 -2.94 -0.52 -16.88
N ILE A 29 -1.91 -0.10 -16.14
CA ILE A 29 -1.73 -0.49 -14.73
C ILE A 29 -2.90 0.01 -13.87
N LEU A 30 -3.32 1.27 -14.02
CA LEU A 30 -4.45 1.83 -13.27
C LEU A 30 -5.78 1.12 -13.60
N ALA A 31 -5.98 0.73 -14.86
CA ALA A 31 -7.16 -0.05 -15.26
C ALA A 31 -7.16 -1.44 -14.60
N GLU A 32 -6.02 -2.12 -14.59
CA GLU A 32 -5.87 -3.43 -13.95
C GLU A 32 -6.04 -3.35 -12.42
N LEU A 33 -5.47 -2.32 -11.79
CA LEU A 33 -5.61 -2.12 -10.35
C LEU A 33 -7.06 -1.89 -9.95
N ARG A 34 -7.82 -1.13 -10.74
CA ARG A 34 -9.28 -0.95 -10.52
C ARG A 34 -10.05 -2.26 -10.65
N ALA A 35 -9.74 -3.06 -11.67
CA ALA A 35 -10.37 -4.37 -11.84
C ALA A 35 -10.13 -5.30 -10.63
N ARG A 36 -8.98 -5.16 -9.98
CA ARG A 36 -8.59 -5.95 -8.80
C ARG A 36 -9.00 -5.36 -7.46
N GLU A 37 -9.51 -4.12 -7.40
CA GLU A 37 -9.97 -3.51 -6.14
C GLU A 37 -11.17 -4.26 -5.53
N GLU A 38 -11.95 -4.96 -6.34
CA GLU A 38 -13.05 -5.82 -5.88
C GLU A 38 -12.57 -7.20 -5.39
N GLU A 39 -11.29 -7.54 -5.61
CA GLU A 39 -10.69 -8.79 -5.14
C GLU A 39 -10.15 -8.63 -3.70
N PRO A 40 -10.31 -9.64 -2.83
CA PRO A 40 -9.79 -9.58 -1.49
C PRO A 40 -8.25 -9.52 -1.50
N VAL A 41 -7.69 -8.44 -0.97
CA VAL A 41 -6.24 -8.26 -0.85
C VAL A 41 -5.69 -9.25 0.18
N VAL A 42 -5.00 -10.28 -0.30
CA VAL A 42 -4.27 -11.24 0.55
C VAL A 42 -2.92 -10.64 0.92
N VAL A 43 -2.83 -10.03 2.10
CA VAL A 43 -1.53 -9.63 2.67
C VAL A 43 -0.93 -10.79 3.46
N ALA A 44 0.25 -11.26 3.05
CA ALA A 44 1.03 -12.20 3.85
C ALA A 44 1.50 -11.47 5.11
N ARG A 45 1.03 -11.91 6.28
CA ARG A 45 1.61 -11.47 7.55
C ARG A 45 2.95 -12.16 7.71
N TYR A 46 4.02 -11.39 7.54
CA TYR A 46 5.34 -11.82 7.95
C TYR A 46 5.36 -11.75 9.47
N GLU A 47 5.26 -12.92 10.13
CA GLU A 47 5.63 -13.05 11.53
C GLU A 47 7.14 -12.80 11.61
N ASP A 48 7.55 -11.86 12.45
CA ASP A 48 8.96 -11.55 12.67
C ASP A 48 9.65 -12.84 13.14
N ALA A 49 10.64 -13.31 12.36
CA ALA A 49 11.38 -14.51 12.70
C ALA A 49 12.28 -14.23 13.92
N PRO A 50 12.43 -15.21 14.85
CA PRO A 50 13.03 -15.02 16.16
C PRO A 50 14.52 -14.66 16.15
#